data_AF-A0A918ABW6-F1
#
_entry.id   AF-A0A918ABW6-F1
#
_cell.length_a   1.000
_cell.length_b   1.000
_cell.length_c   1.000
_cell.angle_alpha   90.00
_cell.angle_beta   90.00
_cell.angle_gamma   90.00
#
_symmetry.space_group_name_H-M   'P 1'
#
loop_
_entity.id
_entity.type
_entity.pdbx_description
1 polymer ?
#
loop_
_entity_poly.entity_id
_entity_poly.type
_entity_poly.pdbx_seq_one_letter_code
_entity_poly.pdbx_strand_id
1 'polypeptide(L)'
;MVDSDRPRRWPAYAVAVLFLGYAAGKAAFALQARLGFPGGPPVSAAEAAGYFLDPATAQWFATASGVLGACVAIATVTALGRRVPRTLMLLVLAGMLAAVGGGAGIMIVDGFVGLGVGWQWHHGVLGMVVIGLFLEMLRSYATATRRAVAHRRSSLSRGRLRADG
;
A
#
# COMPACT_ATOMS: atom_id res chain seq x y z
N MET A 1 -11.06 -9.17 -29.49
CA MET A 1 -9.89 -8.57 -28.81
C MET A 1 -10.43 -7.64 -27.74
N VAL A 2 -10.45 -8.08 -26.47
CA VAL A 2 -11.03 -7.28 -25.38
C VAL A 2 -10.15 -6.05 -25.19
N ASP A 3 -10.77 -4.88 -25.30
CA ASP A 3 -10.15 -3.58 -25.25
C ASP A 3 -9.32 -3.45 -23.96
N SER A 4 -8.01 -3.67 -24.08
CA SER A 4 -7.05 -3.76 -22.97
C SER A 4 -6.65 -2.38 -22.44
N ASP A 5 -7.32 -1.33 -22.92
CA ASP A 5 -6.91 0.06 -22.73
C ASP A 5 -7.49 0.73 -21.47
N ARG A 6 -8.38 0.07 -20.74
CA ARG A 6 -8.81 0.56 -19.43
C ARG A 6 -7.75 0.26 -18.37
N PRO A 7 -7.28 1.27 -17.62
CA PRO A 7 -6.37 1.06 -16.51
C PRO A 7 -6.93 0.04 -15.53
N ARG A 8 -6.13 -0.97 -15.17
CA ARG A 8 -6.52 -2.01 -14.21
C ARG A 8 -6.70 -1.37 -12.83
N ARG A 9 -7.93 -1.41 -12.31
CA ARG A 9 -8.27 -0.85 -10.99
C ARG A 9 -8.25 -1.87 -9.86
N TRP A 10 -8.35 -3.16 -10.19
CA TRP A 10 -8.40 -4.25 -9.23
C TRP A 10 -7.22 -4.26 -8.23
N PRO A 11 -5.96 -3.91 -8.60
CA PRO A 11 -4.87 -3.94 -7.63
C PRO A 11 -5.09 -2.94 -6.49
N ALA A 12 -5.62 -1.75 -6.81
CA ALA A 12 -5.93 -0.73 -5.80
C ALA A 12 -7.01 -1.20 -4.82
N TYR A 13 -8.05 -1.88 -5.30
CA TYR A 13 -9.10 -2.43 -4.43
C TYR A 13 -8.57 -3.57 -3.57
N ALA A 14 -7.77 -4.47 -4.13
CA ALA A 14 -7.17 -5.56 -3.38
C ALA A 14 -6.22 -5.03 -2.27
N VAL A 15 -5.38 -4.03 -2.59
CA VAL A 15 -4.53 -3.34 -1.59
C VAL A 15 -5.38 -2.65 -0.52
N ALA A 16 -6.47 -1.97 -0.91
CA ALA A 16 -7.36 -1.32 0.05
C ALA A 16 -8.00 -2.33 1.02
N VAL A 17 -8.51 -3.45 0.51
CA VAL A 17 -9.08 -4.53 1.35
C VAL A 17 -8.01 -5.09 2.29
N LEU A 18 -6.79 -5.30 1.80
CA LEU A 18 -5.69 -5.79 2.63
C LEU A 18 -5.35 -4.84 3.78
N PHE A 19 -5.25 -3.55 3.49
CA PHE A 19 -5.00 -2.53 4.51
C PHE A 19 -6.14 -2.40 5.52
N LEU A 20 -7.40 -2.54 5.08
CA LEU A 20 -8.55 -2.55 5.98
C LEU A 20 -8.57 -3.79 6.86
N GLY A 21 -8.27 -4.97 6.31
CA GLY A 21 -8.13 -6.20 7.09
C GLY A 21 -7.00 -6.10 8.12
N TYR A 22 -5.86 -5.54 7.73
CA TYR A 22 -4.76 -5.22 8.63
C TYR A 22 -5.19 -4.24 9.74
N ALA A 23 -5.85 -3.14 9.38
CA ALA A 23 -6.33 -2.15 10.34
C ALA A 23 -7.32 -2.75 11.34
N ALA A 24 -8.27 -3.57 10.87
CA ALA A 24 -9.23 -4.25 11.74
C ALA A 24 -8.53 -5.20 12.72
N GLY A 25 -7.55 -5.97 12.24
CA GLY A 25 -6.75 -6.83 13.12
C GLY A 25 -5.94 -6.05 14.14
N LYS A 26 -5.38 -4.90 13.74
CA LYS A 26 -4.64 -4.00 14.64
C LYS A 26 -5.56 -3.35 15.67
N ALA A 27 -6.77 -2.95 15.30
CA ALA A 27 -7.77 -2.43 16.24
C ALA A 27 -8.16 -3.49 17.28
N ALA A 28 -8.35 -4.74 16.87
CA ALA A 28 -8.64 -5.84 17.79
C ALA A 28 -7.50 -6.07 18.81
N PHE A 29 -6.24 -5.98 18.36
CA PHE A 29 -5.08 -6.07 19.26
C PHE A 29 -4.97 -4.84 20.19
N ALA A 30 -5.32 -3.65 19.69
CA ALA A 30 -5.35 -2.43 20.50
C ALA A 30 -6.37 -2.53 21.65
N LEU A 31 -7.57 -3.05 21.36
CA LEU A 31 -8.62 -3.30 22.36
C LEU A 31 -8.20 -4.31 23.43
N GLN A 32 -7.24 -5.18 23.11
CA GLN A 32 -6.67 -6.18 24.03
C GLN A 32 -5.38 -5.69 24.70
N ALA A 33 -4.95 -4.45 24.45
CA ALA A 33 -3.65 -3.91 24.87
C ALA A 33 -2.47 -4.85 24.53
N ARG A 34 -2.53 -5.50 23.36
CA ARG A 34 -1.58 -6.55 22.96
C ARG A 34 -0.72 -6.09 21.79
N LEU A 35 0.60 -6.27 21.88
CA LEU A 35 1.51 -6.09 20.75
C LEU A 35 1.49 -7.29 19.80
N GLY A 36 1.90 -7.06 18.55
CA GLY A 36 2.03 -8.12 17.54
C GLY A 36 1.24 -7.86 16.26
N PHE A 37 1.31 -8.82 15.36
CA PHE A 37 0.64 -8.80 14.06
C PHE A 37 -0.46 -9.86 14.02
N PRO A 38 -1.64 -9.57 13.42
CA PRO A 38 -2.66 -10.58 13.18
C PRO A 38 -2.08 -11.76 12.38
N GLY A 39 -2.16 -12.98 12.94
CA GLY A 39 -1.60 -14.20 12.35
C GLY A 39 -0.09 -14.39 12.54
N GLY A 40 0.63 -13.38 13.06
CA GLY A 40 2.06 -13.46 13.31
C GLY A 40 2.42 -14.14 14.64
N PRO A 41 3.72 -14.40 14.88
CA PRO A 41 4.20 -14.96 16.13
C PRO A 41 3.86 -14.03 17.32
N PRO A 42 3.65 -14.60 18.53
CA PRO A 42 3.37 -13.80 19.71
C PRO A 42 4.58 -12.97 20.12
N VAL A 43 4.34 -11.72 20.55
CA VAL A 43 5.37 -10.84 21.10
C VAL A 43 5.53 -11.12 22.59
N SER A 44 6.74 -11.40 23.03
CA SER A 44 7.01 -11.66 24.46
C SER A 44 6.91 -10.38 25.29
N ALA A 45 6.63 -10.50 26.59
CA ALA A 45 6.60 -9.34 27.49
C ALA A 45 7.96 -8.62 27.59
N ALA A 46 9.06 -9.38 27.52
CA ALA A 46 10.41 -8.83 27.55
C ALA A 46 10.70 -7.99 26.30
N GLU A 47 10.27 -8.47 25.12
CA GLU A 47 10.39 -7.73 23.87
C GLU A 47 9.49 -6.48 23.87
N ALA A 48 8.24 -6.61 24.34
CA ALA A 48 7.31 -5.50 24.47
C ALA A 48 7.84 -4.37 25.37
N ALA A 49 8.58 -4.70 26.44
CA ALA A 49 9.18 -3.71 27.34
C ALA A 49 10.24 -2.81 26.66
N GLY A 50 10.81 -3.25 25.53
CA GLY A 50 11.75 -2.46 24.74
C GLY A 50 11.09 -1.47 23.77
N TYR A 51 9.76 -1.48 23.63
CA TYR A 51 9.05 -0.59 22.71
C TYR A 51 8.88 0.81 23.31
N PHE A 52 9.04 1.82 22.45
CA PHE A 52 8.88 3.23 22.84
C PHE A 52 7.44 3.61 23.19
N LEU A 53 6.45 2.99 22.54
CA LEU A 53 5.03 3.22 22.77
C LEU A 53 4.43 2.04 23.54
N ASP A 54 3.43 2.32 24.38
CA ASP A 54 2.63 1.25 24.96
C ASP A 54 1.90 0.46 23.85
N PRO A 55 1.59 -0.82 24.13
CA PRO A 55 0.94 -1.70 23.16
C PRO A 55 -0.31 -1.12 22.51
N ALA A 56 -1.23 -0.54 23.28
CA ALA A 56 -2.50 -0.08 22.75
C ALA A 56 -2.29 1.11 21.81
N THR A 57 -1.48 2.09 22.21
CA THR A 57 -1.15 3.25 21.39
C THR A 57 -0.46 2.84 20.09
N ALA A 58 0.54 1.96 20.15
CA ALA A 58 1.23 1.46 18.96
C ALA A 58 0.26 0.80 17.97
N GLN A 59 -0.70 0.00 18.46
CA GLN A 59 -1.68 -0.68 17.61
C GLN A 59 -2.75 0.28 17.05
N TRP A 60 -3.13 1.33 17.78
CA TRP A 60 -4.01 2.38 17.23
C TRP A 60 -3.33 3.18 16.12
N PHE A 61 -2.03 3.49 16.26
CA PHE A 61 -1.26 4.08 15.16
C PHE A 61 -1.18 3.16 13.93
N ALA A 62 -0.97 1.86 14.15
CA ALA A 62 -0.98 0.87 13.08
C ALA A 62 -2.37 0.76 12.41
N THR A 63 -3.45 0.89 13.18
CA THR A 63 -4.82 0.92 12.67
C THR A 63 -5.05 2.14 11.80
N ALA A 64 -4.72 3.33 12.30
CA ALA A 64 -4.89 4.59 11.58
C ALA A 64 -4.09 4.63 10.28
N SER A 65 -2.84 4.15 10.32
CA SER A 65 -2.00 4.03 9.11
C SER A 65 -2.54 3.02 8.10
N GLY A 66 -3.13 1.91 8.56
CA GLY A 66 -3.84 0.98 7.70
C GLY A 66 -5.04 1.63 7.00
N VAL A 67 -5.91 2.33 7.73
CA VAL A 67 -7.05 3.06 7.15
C VAL A 67 -6.57 4.12 6.15
N LEU A 68 -5.54 4.90 6.50
CA LEU A 68 -4.95 5.88 5.61
C LEU A 68 -4.39 5.23 4.33
N GLY A 69 -3.69 4.11 4.46
CA GLY A 69 -3.18 3.34 3.33
C GLY A 69 -4.27 2.86 2.39
N ALA A 70 -5.40 2.39 2.94
CA ALA A 70 -6.58 2.02 2.14
C ALA A 70 -7.17 3.22 1.39
N CYS A 71 -7.31 4.36 2.06
CA CYS A 71 -7.78 5.61 1.44
C CYS A 71 -6.86 6.05 0.29
N VAL A 72 -5.54 5.98 0.48
CA VAL A 72 -4.57 6.30 -0.58
C VAL A 72 -4.69 5.32 -1.74
N ALA A 73 -4.81 4.01 -1.48
CA ALA A 73 -5.00 3.01 -2.53
C ALA A 73 -6.24 3.32 -3.37
N ILE A 74 -7.39 3.63 -2.76
CA ILE A 74 -8.61 4.03 -3.47
C ILE A 74 -8.42 5.37 -4.22
N ALA A 75 -7.67 6.31 -3.66
CA ALA A 75 -7.37 7.57 -4.33
C ALA A 75 -6.67 7.36 -5.69
N THR A 76 -5.84 6.32 -5.84
CA THR A 76 -5.14 6.02 -7.10
C THR A 76 -6.07 5.74 -8.29
N VAL A 77 -7.32 5.32 -8.02
CA VAL A 77 -8.29 4.92 -9.06
C VAL A 77 -9.55 5.79 -9.11
N THR A 78 -9.71 6.75 -8.20
CA THR A 78 -10.89 7.62 -8.11
C THR A 78 -10.64 9.01 -8.70
N ALA A 79 -11.73 9.72 -9.03
CA ALA A 79 -11.64 11.08 -9.56
C ALA A 79 -11.02 12.07 -8.58
N LEU A 80 -11.24 11.87 -7.27
CA LEU A 80 -10.70 12.72 -6.21
C LEU A 80 -9.17 12.66 -6.18
N GLY A 81 -8.59 11.46 -6.23
CA GLY A 81 -7.13 11.33 -6.24
C GLY A 81 -6.47 11.83 -7.53
N ARG A 82 -7.20 11.99 -8.63
CA ARG A 82 -6.69 12.68 -9.84
C ARG A 82 -6.48 14.18 -9.66
N ARG A 83 -7.01 14.78 -8.59
CA ARG A 83 -6.73 16.19 -8.23
C ARG A 83 -5.39 16.36 -7.53
N VAL A 84 -4.82 15.28 -7.00
CA VAL A 84 -3.53 15.30 -6.31
C VAL A 84 -2.41 15.44 -7.34
N PRO A 85 -1.41 16.34 -7.13
CA PRO A 85 -0.24 16.41 -7.98
C PRO A 85 0.44 15.05 -8.12
N ARG A 86 0.71 14.63 -9.37
CA ARG A 86 1.26 13.31 -9.67
C ARG A 86 2.55 13.01 -8.88
N THR A 87 3.45 13.99 -8.77
CA THR A 87 4.71 13.84 -8.03
C THR A 87 4.45 13.53 -6.56
N LEU A 88 3.52 14.25 -5.93
CA LEU A 88 3.16 14.02 -4.54
C LEU A 88 2.58 12.62 -4.34
N MET A 89 1.65 12.19 -5.20
CA MET A 89 1.09 10.83 -5.10
C MET A 89 2.17 9.76 -5.31
N LEU A 90 3.10 9.94 -6.25
CA LEU A 90 4.20 9.00 -6.45
C LEU A 90 5.15 8.94 -5.24
N LEU A 91 5.42 10.06 -4.58
CA LEU A 91 6.21 10.08 -3.34
C LEU A 91 5.49 9.33 -2.21
N VAL A 92 4.18 9.55 -2.04
CA VAL A 92 3.37 8.81 -1.06
C VAL A 92 3.40 7.31 -1.37
N LEU A 93 3.18 6.92 -2.63
CA LEU A 93 3.21 5.52 -3.03
C LEU A 93 4.60 4.89 -2.86
N ALA A 94 5.68 5.65 -3.09
CA ALA A 94 7.04 5.18 -2.85
C ALA A 94 7.32 4.97 -1.36
N GLY A 95 6.88 5.91 -0.50
CA GLY A 95 6.97 5.76 0.94
C GLY A 95 6.18 4.56 1.47
N MET A 96 4.95 4.37 0.96
CA MET A 96 4.15 3.18 1.29
C MET A 96 4.80 1.89 0.79
N LEU A 97 5.38 1.88 -0.41
CA LEU A 97 6.11 0.72 -0.92
C LEU A 97 7.32 0.39 -0.03
N ALA A 98 8.06 1.38 0.45
CA ALA A 98 9.16 1.17 1.39
C ALA A 98 8.67 0.59 2.72
N ALA A 99 7.58 1.13 3.28
CA ALA A 99 7.01 0.64 4.54
C ALA A 99 6.46 -0.80 4.41
N VAL A 100 5.66 -1.06 3.37
CA VAL A 100 5.11 -2.39 3.07
C VAL A 100 6.23 -3.37 2.73
N GLY A 101 7.20 -2.95 1.93
CA GLY A 101 8.37 -3.73 1.55
C GLY A 101 9.25 -4.08 2.75
N GLY A 102 9.42 -3.16 3.72
CA GLY A 102 10.11 -3.45 4.97
C GLY A 102 9.41 -4.54 5.78
N GLY A 103 8.10 -4.39 6.02
CA GLY A 103 7.32 -5.40 6.75
C GLY A 103 7.28 -6.76 6.06
N ALA A 104 6.97 -6.78 4.75
CA ALA A 104 6.95 -7.99 3.94
C ALA A 104 8.34 -8.62 3.80
N GLY A 105 9.39 -7.81 3.71
CA GLY A 105 10.78 -8.26 3.65
C GLY A 105 11.18 -9.02 4.91
N ILE A 106 10.80 -8.53 6.09
CA ILE A 106 11.00 -9.25 7.36
C ILE A 106 10.29 -10.61 7.32
N MET A 107 9.03 -10.67 6.86
CA MET A 107 8.28 -11.92 6.74
C MET A 107 8.92 -12.91 5.76
N ILE A 108 9.48 -12.43 4.65
CA ILE A 108 10.18 -13.25 3.65
C ILE A 108 11.47 -13.81 4.23
N VAL A 109 12.32 -12.96 4.80
CA VAL A 109 13.62 -13.38 5.34
C VAL A 109 13.42 -14.33 6.51
N ASP A 110 12.55 -14.00 7.46
CA ASP A 110 12.30 -14.88 8.59
C ASP A 110 11.59 -16.18 8.15
N GLY A 111 10.54 -16.08 7.34
CA GLY A 111 9.77 -17.23 6.90
C GLY A 111 10.53 -18.27 6.07
N PHE A 112 11.51 -17.85 5.27
CA PHE A 112 12.28 -18.77 4.41
C PHE A 112 13.69 -19.06 4.91
N VAL A 113 14.31 -18.14 5.65
CA VAL A 113 15.70 -18.28 6.10
C VAL A 113 15.78 -18.55 7.61
N GLY A 114 14.72 -18.24 8.38
CA GLY A 114 14.68 -18.46 9.83
C GLY A 114 15.50 -17.46 10.64
N LEU A 115 15.74 -16.25 10.10
CA LEU A 115 16.57 -15.22 10.73
C LEU A 115 15.81 -14.23 11.63
N GLY A 116 14.61 -14.58 12.13
CA GLY A 116 13.77 -13.66 12.90
C GLY A 116 12.95 -14.32 14.02
N VAL A 117 11.76 -13.75 14.25
CA VAL A 117 10.88 -13.99 15.41
C VAL A 117 9.96 -15.21 15.26
N GLY A 118 10.17 -16.04 14.24
CA GLY A 118 9.45 -17.30 14.04
C GLY A 118 8.28 -17.22 13.05
N TRP A 119 8.33 -16.30 12.09
CA TRP A 119 7.41 -16.31 10.96
C TRP A 119 7.53 -17.64 10.18
N GLN A 120 6.40 -18.18 9.75
CA GLN A 120 6.35 -19.42 8.98
C GLN A 120 6.52 -19.16 7.48
N TRP A 121 6.94 -20.17 6.70
CA TRP A 121 7.17 -20.05 5.25
C TRP A 121 6.00 -19.43 4.46
N HIS A 122 4.76 -19.72 4.85
CA HIS A 122 3.57 -19.19 4.18
C HIS A 122 3.42 -17.67 4.38
N HIS A 123 3.96 -17.12 5.47
CA HIS A 123 4.06 -15.68 5.68
C HIS A 123 5.08 -15.04 4.73
N GLY A 124 6.17 -15.74 4.42
CA GLY A 124 7.09 -15.32 3.37
C GLY A 124 6.43 -15.26 2.00
N VAL A 125 5.62 -16.28 1.66
CA VAL A 125 4.80 -16.27 0.43
C VAL A 125 3.83 -15.09 0.43
N LEU A 126 3.12 -14.86 1.54
CA LEU A 126 2.23 -13.72 1.69
C LEU A 126 2.98 -12.40 1.47
N GLY A 127 4.17 -12.22 2.05
CA GLY A 127 5.01 -11.05 1.85
C GLY A 127 5.32 -10.80 0.36
N MET A 128 5.70 -11.84 -0.38
CA MET A 128 5.94 -11.72 -1.83
C MET A 128 4.68 -11.30 -2.60
N VAL A 129 3.53 -11.89 -2.28
CA VAL A 129 2.25 -11.54 -2.90
C VAL A 129 1.90 -10.07 -2.64
N VAL A 130 2.07 -9.60 -1.40
CA VAL A 130 1.77 -8.21 -1.02
C VAL A 130 2.67 -7.22 -1.75
N ILE A 131 3.98 -7.49 -1.85
CA ILE A 131 4.91 -6.66 -2.62
C ILE A 131 4.50 -6.62 -4.10
N GLY A 132 4.23 -7.79 -4.70
CA GLY A 132 3.81 -7.87 -6.11
C GLY A 132 2.53 -7.09 -6.39
N LEU A 133 1.56 -7.19 -5.48
CA LEU A 133 0.29 -6.46 -5.57
C LEU A 133 0.50 -4.94 -5.47
N PHE A 134 1.37 -4.50 -4.56
CA PHE A 134 1.69 -3.08 -4.39
C PHE A 134 2.42 -2.50 -5.61
N LEU A 135 3.38 -3.25 -6.16
CA LEU A 135 4.08 -2.89 -7.40
C LEU A 135 3.10 -2.80 -8.58
N GLU A 136 2.16 -3.72 -8.70
CA GLU A 136 1.14 -3.69 -9.76
C GLU A 136 0.20 -2.49 -9.62
N MET A 137 -0.21 -2.13 -8.40
CA MET A 137 -0.97 -0.89 -8.14
C MET A 137 -0.17 0.35 -8.55
N LEU A 138 1.10 0.45 -8.16
CA LEU A 138 1.97 1.58 -8.50
C LEU A 138 2.18 1.68 -10.02
N ARG A 139 2.42 0.54 -10.69
CA ARG A 139 2.55 0.46 -12.16
C ARG A 139 1.26 0.89 -12.86
N SER A 140 0.11 0.46 -12.36
CA SER A 140 -1.22 0.82 -12.89
C SER A 140 -1.46 2.33 -12.78
N TYR A 141 -1.17 2.92 -11.62
CA TYR A 141 -1.28 4.37 -11.40
C TYR A 141 -0.32 5.18 -12.29
N ALA A 142 0.95 4.77 -12.37
CA ALA A 142 1.95 5.45 -13.19
C ALA A 142 1.59 5.41 -14.68
N THR A 143 1.06 4.29 -15.17
CA THR A 143 0.64 4.14 -16.57
C THR A 143 -0.58 5.00 -16.88
N ALA A 144 -1.60 4.97 -16.02
CA ALA A 144 -2.83 5.75 -16.19
C ALA A 144 -2.56 7.25 -16.23
N THR A 145 -1.68 7.75 -15.36
CA THR A 145 -1.37 9.17 -15.26
C THR A 145 -0.43 9.65 -16.37
N ARG A 146 0.47 8.81 -16.91
CA ARG A 146 1.26 9.14 -18.12
C ARG A 146 0.36 9.38 -19.33
N ARG A 147 -0.62 8.51 -19.57
CA ARG A 147 -1.58 8.64 -20.69
C ARG A 147 -2.39 9.93 -20.61
N ALA A 148 -2.84 10.32 -19.41
CA ALA A 148 -3.59 11.56 -19.19
C ALA A 148 -2.78 12.82 -19.54
N VAL A 149 -1.49 12.86 -19.20
CA VAL A 149 -0.58 13.97 -19.53
C VAL A 149 -0.34 14.05 -21.05
N ALA A 150 -0.15 12.91 -21.71
CA ALA A 150 0.05 12.86 -23.17
C ALA A 150 -1.17 13.40 -23.93
N HIS A 151 -2.38 12.98 -23.54
CA HIS A 151 -3.62 13.49 -24.15
C HIS A 151 -3.76 15.01 -24.01
N ARG A 152 -3.50 15.56 -22.81
CA ARG A 152 -3.60 17.00 -22.57
C ARG A 152 -2.60 17.81 -23.42
N ARG A 153 -1.38 17.30 -23.64
CA ARG A 153 -0.41 17.95 -24.53
C ARG A 153 -0.89 17.97 -25.98
N SER A 154 -1.45 16.85 -26.45
CA SER A 154 -1.94 16.73 -27.84
C SER A 154 -3.17 17.60 -28.15
N SER A 155 -4.04 17.86 -27.15
CA SER A 155 -5.19 18.75 -27.33
C SER A 155 -4.77 20.22 -27.39
N LEU A 156 -3.75 20.61 -26.61
CA LEU A 156 -3.23 21.98 -26.62
C LEU A 156 -2.51 22.31 -27.94
N SER A 157 -1.77 21.37 -28.51
CA SER A 157 -1.13 21.58 -29.82
C SER A 157 -2.14 21.71 -30.97
N ARG A 158 -3.23 20.93 -30.96
CA ARG A 158 -4.29 21.06 -31.97
C ARG A 158 -5.10 22.34 -31.84
N GLY A 159 -5.36 22.80 -30.62
CA GLY A 159 -6.07 24.06 -30.39
C GLY A 159 -5.30 25.27 -30.90
N ARG A 160 -3.97 25.25 -30.76
CA ARG A 160 -3.10 26.34 -31.22
C ARG A 160 -3.06 26.45 -32.75
N LEU A 161 -2.95 25.32 -33.46
CA LEU A 161 -3.00 25.28 -34.93
C LEU A 161 -4.33 25.76 -35.54
N ARG A 162 -5.43 25.77 -34.78
CA ARG A 162 -6.74 26.29 -35.23
C ARG A 162 -6.93 27.78 -34.97
N ALA A 163 -6.11 28.40 -34.13
CA ALA A 163 -6.23 29.82 -33.81
C ALA A 163 -5.43 30.72 -34.79
N ASP A 164 -4.49 30.12 -35.53
CA ASP A 164 -3.53 30.83 -36.38
C ASP A 164 -3.87 30.77 -37.89
N GLY A 165 -5.06 30.31 -38.28
CA GLY A 165 -5.51 30.22 -39.67
C GLY A 165 -6.94 30.69 -39.85
#